data_AF-A0A8K0E1X5-F1
#
_entry.id   AF-A0A8K0E1X5-F1
#
_cell.length_a   1.000
_cell.length_b   1.000
_cell.length_c   1.000
_cell.angle_alpha   90.00
_cell.angle_beta   90.00
_cell.angle_gamma   90.00
#
_symmetry.space_group_name_H-M   'P 1'
#
loop_
_entity.id
_entity.type
_entity.pdbx_description
1 polymer ?
#
loop_
_entity_poly.entity_id
_entity_poly.type
_entity_poly.pdbx_seq_one_letter_code
_entity_poly.pdbx_strand_id
1 'polypeptide(L)'
;MAGSFEKILTATDVSYKLAVPTKFLRDHGGGDQLMVMDNHTKRMYEFVLSTRAGRYKKPVFINDWLKYSRDKQLRAGQTIFFWKNDDEEFYRIQVLIHHPLGAGAAGLQ
;
A
#
# COMPACT_ATOMS: atom_id res chain seq x y z
N MET A 1 -13.99 5.93 -12.53
CA MET A 1 -12.93 6.52 -11.69
C MET A 1 -12.24 5.38 -10.99
N ALA A 2 -10.94 5.18 -11.24
CA ALA A 2 -10.19 4.11 -10.59
C ALA A 2 -10.15 4.34 -9.07
N GLY A 3 -10.27 3.27 -8.29
CA GLY A 3 -10.38 3.36 -6.83
C GLY A 3 -9.14 3.98 -6.19
N SER A 4 -9.32 4.87 -5.23
CA SER A 4 -8.24 5.37 -4.36
C SER A 4 -8.58 5.14 -2.89
N PHE A 5 -7.54 4.99 -2.07
CA PHE A 5 -7.69 4.94 -0.63
C PHE A 5 -6.43 5.41 0.11
N GLU A 6 -6.67 5.86 1.34
CA GLU A 6 -5.66 6.13 2.34
C GLU A 6 -5.83 5.12 3.49
N LYS A 7 -4.72 4.73 4.12
CA LYS A 7 -4.76 3.84 5.28
C LYS A 7 -3.55 4.01 6.19
N ILE A 8 -3.81 4.06 7.50
CA ILE A 8 -2.80 3.86 8.54
C ILE A 8 -2.53 2.36 8.68
N LEU A 9 -1.27 1.96 8.52
CA LEU A 9 -0.85 0.56 8.57
C LEU A 9 -0.93 0.00 9.98
N THR A 10 -1.56 -1.16 10.13
CA THR A 10 -1.52 -1.96 11.35
C THR A 10 -0.33 -2.92 11.34
N ALA A 11 -0.06 -3.56 12.48
CA ALA A 11 0.96 -4.60 12.57
C ALA A 11 0.69 -5.78 11.61
N THR A 12 -0.58 -6.13 11.39
CA THR A 12 -0.97 -7.17 10.43
C THR A 12 -0.75 -6.74 8.98
N ASP A 13 -1.00 -5.46 8.68
CA ASP A 13 -0.76 -4.93 7.34
C ASP A 13 0.74 -5.03 7.01
N VAL A 14 1.61 -4.64 7.93
CA VAL A 14 3.07 -4.67 7.70
C VAL A 14 3.63 -6.09 7.64
N SER A 15 3.20 -6.98 8.53
CA SER A 15 3.84 -8.30 8.70
C SER A 15 3.23 -9.42 7.85
N TYR A 16 2.02 -9.22 7.32
CA TYR A 16 1.30 -10.30 6.64
C TYR A 16 0.59 -9.86 5.36
N LYS A 17 -0.47 -9.06 5.47
CA LYS A 17 -1.27 -8.63 4.31
C LYS A 17 -2.03 -7.35 4.57
N LEU A 18 -2.07 -6.49 3.56
CA LEU A 18 -2.76 -5.20 3.64
C LEU A 18 -4.26 -5.38 3.49
N ALA A 19 -5.02 -5.04 4.53
CA ALA A 19 -6.47 -4.99 4.43
C ALA A 19 -6.91 -3.76 3.63
N VAL A 20 -7.63 -4.00 2.54
CA VAL A 20 -8.11 -2.99 1.60
C VAL A 20 -9.55 -2.59 1.97
N PRO A 21 -9.99 -1.34 1.72
CA PRO A 21 -11.39 -0.97 1.89
C PRO A 21 -12.32 -1.80 0.99
N THR A 22 -13.45 -2.30 1.52
CA THR A 22 -14.41 -3.11 0.76
C THR A 22 -14.96 -2.41 -0.48
N LYS A 23 -15.04 -1.07 -0.48
CA LYS A 23 -15.44 -0.28 -1.65
C LYS A 23 -14.52 -0.51 -2.87
N PHE A 24 -13.26 -0.86 -2.64
CA PHE A 24 -12.29 -1.16 -3.69
C PHE A 24 -12.62 -2.45 -4.46
N LEU A 25 -13.42 -3.36 -3.87
CA LEU A 25 -13.95 -4.54 -4.56
C LEU A 25 -15.09 -4.22 -5.54
N ARG A 26 -15.63 -2.99 -5.55
CA ARG A 26 -16.63 -2.62 -6.57
C ARG A 26 -16.00 -2.51 -7.94
N ASP A 27 -14.73 -2.13 -7.97
CA ASP A 27 -13.98 -1.87 -9.20
C ASP A 27 -13.08 -3.06 -9.59
N HIS A 28 -12.96 -4.08 -8.71
CA HIS A 28 -12.03 -5.20 -8.85
C HIS A 28 -12.60 -6.54 -8.36
N GLY A 29 -12.31 -7.60 -9.09
CA GLY A 29 -12.63 -8.98 -8.73
C GLY A 29 -11.69 -9.55 -7.66
N GLY A 30 -12.15 -10.59 -6.96
CA GLY A 30 -11.25 -11.40 -6.13
C GLY A 30 -10.34 -12.24 -7.04
N GLY A 31 -9.03 -11.98 -6.98
CA GLY A 31 -8.00 -12.60 -7.81
C GLY A 31 -7.26 -11.62 -8.73
N ASP A 32 -7.73 -10.37 -8.84
CA ASP A 32 -7.14 -9.37 -9.73
C ASP A 32 -5.66 -9.11 -9.38
N GLN A 33 -4.82 -9.14 -10.41
CA GLN A 33 -3.41 -8.73 -10.34
C GLN A 33 -3.30 -7.26 -10.70
N LEU A 34 -2.78 -6.46 -9.78
CA LEU A 34 -2.60 -5.03 -9.95
C LEU A 34 -1.11 -4.72 -10.00
N MET A 35 -0.68 -4.12 -11.11
CA MET A 35 0.64 -3.51 -11.19
C MET A 35 0.65 -2.22 -10.37
N VAL A 36 1.61 -2.09 -9.46
CA VAL A 36 1.73 -0.97 -8.53
C VAL A 36 3.13 -0.37 -8.58
N MET A 37 3.21 0.93 -8.86
CA MET A 37 4.45 1.70 -8.85
C MET A 37 4.64 2.40 -7.51
N ASP A 38 5.78 2.18 -6.85
CA ASP A 38 6.19 3.03 -5.71
C ASP A 38 6.55 4.42 -6.24
N ASN A 39 5.87 5.45 -5.74
CA ASN A 39 6.05 6.80 -6.26
C ASN A 39 7.46 7.38 -5.98
N HIS A 40 8.14 6.90 -4.95
CA HIS A 40 9.47 7.38 -4.57
C HIS A 40 10.58 6.66 -5.32
N THR A 41 10.55 5.32 -5.37
CA THR A 41 11.63 4.53 -6.00
C THR A 41 11.37 4.21 -7.47
N LYS A 42 10.16 4.46 -7.97
CA LYS A 42 9.68 4.11 -9.32
C LYS A 42 9.72 2.61 -9.62
N ARG A 43 9.90 1.76 -8.61
CA ARG A 43 9.89 0.31 -8.76
C ARG A 43 8.46 -0.22 -8.85
N MET A 44 8.28 -1.20 -9.73
CA MET A 44 7.01 -1.91 -9.92
C MET A 44 6.90 -3.14 -9.02
N TYR A 45 5.69 -3.39 -8.54
CA TYR A 45 5.29 -4.54 -7.72
C TYR A 45 3.96 -5.08 -8.24
N GLU A 46 3.72 -6.37 -8.07
CA GLU A 46 2.44 -7.00 -8.44
C GLU A 46 1.64 -7.40 -7.20
N PHE A 47 0.61 -6.61 -6.88
CA PHE A 47 -0.28 -6.90 -5.76
C PHE A 47 -1.48 -7.71 -6.24
N VAL A 48 -1.74 -8.83 -5.58
CA VAL A 48 -2.94 -9.63 -5.85
C VAL A 48 -4.03 -9.22 -4.87
N LEU A 49 -5.18 -8.79 -5.39
CA LEU A 49 -6.38 -8.52 -4.59
C LEU A 49 -7.09 -9.84 -4.29
N SER A 50 -7.01 -10.32 -3.06
CA SER A 50 -7.69 -11.53 -2.62
C SER A 50 -8.85 -11.22 -1.68
N THR A 51 -9.95 -11.96 -1.77
CA THR A 51 -11.04 -11.90 -0.79
C THR A 51 -10.95 -13.07 0.17
N ARG A 52 -10.91 -12.83 1.49
CA ARG A 52 -10.97 -13.93 2.46
C ARG A 52 -12.33 -14.64 2.40
N ALA A 53 -12.32 -15.97 2.54
CA ALA A 53 -13.53 -16.77 2.74
C ALA A 53 -14.20 -16.43 4.08
N GLY A 54 -15.52 -16.29 4.09
CA GLY A 54 -16.33 -15.98 5.28
C GLY A 54 -17.57 -15.11 4.97
N ARG A 55 -18.39 -14.85 5.99
CA ARG A 55 -19.64 -14.04 5.89
C ARG A 55 -19.40 -12.62 5.38
N TYR A 56 -18.23 -12.06 5.65
CA TYR A 56 -17.79 -10.76 5.12
C TYR A 56 -16.54 -10.94 4.29
N LYS A 57 -16.66 -10.79 2.96
CA LYS A 57 -15.54 -10.83 2.00
C LYS A 57 -14.64 -9.61 2.21
N LYS A 58 -13.72 -9.68 3.18
CA LYS A 58 -12.73 -8.62 3.41
C LYS A 58 -11.61 -8.75 2.36
N PRO A 59 -11.40 -7.73 1.51
CA PRO A 59 -10.32 -7.74 0.54
C PRO A 59 -8.97 -7.48 1.21
N VAL A 60 -7.94 -8.12 0.68
CA VAL A 60 -6.56 -7.96 1.12
C VAL A 60 -5.62 -7.96 -0.08
N PHE A 61 -4.57 -7.14 -0.07
CA PHE A 61 -3.45 -7.32 -0.99
C PHE A 61 -2.48 -8.36 -0.43
N ILE A 62 -2.12 -9.31 -1.28
CA ILE A 62 -1.13 -10.37 -1.03
C ILE A 62 -0.04 -10.34 -2.12
N ASN A 63 0.77 -11.40 -2.20
CA ASN A 63 1.89 -11.53 -3.13
C ASN A 63 3.01 -10.50 -2.83
N ASP A 64 3.36 -9.61 -3.76
CA ASP A 64 4.45 -8.65 -3.58
C ASP A 64 4.20 -7.59 -2.50
N TRP A 65 2.99 -7.53 -1.91
CA TRP A 65 2.75 -6.64 -0.78
C TRP A 65 3.78 -6.84 0.35
N LEU A 66 4.07 -8.10 0.72
CA LEU A 66 4.98 -8.36 1.84
C LEU A 66 6.43 -8.05 1.45
N LYS A 67 6.79 -8.24 0.18
CA LYS A 67 8.08 -7.83 -0.39
C LYS A 67 8.23 -6.31 -0.36
N TYR A 68 7.23 -5.59 -0.85
CA TYR A 68 7.15 -4.13 -0.77
C TYR A 68 7.32 -3.63 0.67
N SER A 69 6.57 -4.22 1.61
CA SER A 69 6.64 -3.88 3.03
C SER A 69 8.05 -4.01 3.61
N ARG A 70 8.76 -5.09 3.26
CA ARG A 70 10.15 -5.33 3.68
C ARG A 70 11.13 -4.38 3.02
N ASP A 71 11.02 -4.19 1.71
CA ASP A 71 11.91 -3.32 0.93
C ASP A 71 11.81 -1.86 1.38
N LYS A 72 10.62 -1.42 1.79
CA LYS A 72 10.37 -0.07 2.32
C LYS A 72 10.53 0.04 3.84
N GLN A 73 10.83 -1.07 4.52
CA GLN A 73 10.93 -1.15 5.98
C GLN A 73 9.72 -0.52 6.68
N LEU A 74 8.52 -0.84 6.19
CA LEU A 74 7.29 -0.24 6.70
C LEU A 74 7.09 -0.55 8.19
N ARG A 75 6.48 0.39 8.90
CA ARG A 75 6.15 0.28 10.31
C ARG A 75 4.67 0.54 10.52
N ALA A 76 4.11 -0.15 11.51
CA ALA A 76 2.75 0.14 11.95
C ALA A 76 2.66 1.61 12.41
N GLY A 77 1.54 2.26 12.10
CA GLY A 77 1.33 3.69 12.33
C GLY A 77 1.72 4.59 11.16
N GLN A 78 2.44 4.09 10.15
CA GLN A 78 2.66 4.87 8.92
C GLN A 78 1.41 4.89 8.05
N THR A 79 1.19 6.00 7.35
CA THR A 79 0.10 6.15 6.38
C THR A 79 0.58 5.79 4.98
N ILE A 80 -0.25 5.07 4.22
CA ILE A 80 -0.09 4.90 2.78
C ILE A 80 -1.22 5.59 2.01
N PHE A 81 -0.88 6.06 0.82
CA PHE A 81 -1.80 6.51 -0.21
C PHE A 81 -1.71 5.57 -1.40
N PHE A 82 -2.86 5.12 -1.89
CA PHE A 82 -2.98 4.22 -3.03
C PHE A 82 -4.01 4.78 -4.01
N TRP A 83 -3.63 4.94 -5.27
CA TRP A 83 -4.50 5.54 -6.30
C TRP A 83 -4.06 5.10 -7.70
N LYS A 84 -4.89 5.40 -8.69
CA LYS A 84 -4.57 5.24 -10.11
C LYS A 84 -5.06 6.48 -10.85
N ASN A 85 -4.21 7.01 -11.72
CA ASN A 85 -4.60 8.11 -12.60
C ASN A 85 -5.38 7.55 -13.81
N ASP A 86 -6.27 8.35 -14.39
CA ASP A 86 -7.15 7.89 -15.47
C ASP A 86 -6.38 7.52 -16.76
N ASP A 87 -5.19 8.07 -16.96
CA ASP A 87 -4.29 7.87 -18.10
C ASP A 87 -3.25 6.74 -17.88
N GLU A 88 -3.25 6.10 -16.71
CA GLU A 88 -2.28 5.06 -16.37
C GLU A 88 -2.93 3.67 -16.41
N GLU A 89 -2.13 2.64 -16.74
CA GLU A 89 -2.59 1.25 -16.62
C GLU A 89 -2.32 0.67 -15.22
N PHE A 90 -1.38 1.26 -14.48
CA PHE A 90 -0.93 0.81 -13.16
C PHE A 90 -1.46 1.70 -12.03
N TYR A 91 -1.44 1.16 -10.81
CA TYR A 91 -1.66 1.90 -9.58
C TYR A 91 -0.36 2.51 -9.07
N ARG A 92 -0.49 3.52 -8.22
CA ARG A 92 0.61 4.16 -7.49
C ARG A 92 0.43 3.95 -6.00
N ILE A 93 1.55 3.78 -5.31
CA ILE A 93 1.61 3.76 -3.85
C ILE A 93 2.64 4.76 -3.33
N GLN A 94 2.29 5.46 -2.26
CA GLN A 94 3.19 6.35 -1.55
C GLN A 94 3.03 6.18 -0.05
N VAL A 95 4.15 6.12 0.66
CA VAL A 95 4.21 6.06 2.12
C VAL A 95 4.48 7.47 2.63
N LEU A 96 3.68 7.93 3.58
CA LEU A 96 3.99 9.16 4.31
C LEU A 96 5.15 8.87 5.26
N ILE A 97 6.35 9.32 4.87
CA ILE A 97 7.52 9.25 5.73
C ILE A 97 7.37 10.37 6.75
N HIS A 98 7.01 10.03 7.99
CA HIS A 98 7.25 10.93 9.10
C HIS A 98 8.76 11.09 9.25
N HIS A 99 9.30 12.20 8.76
CA HIS A 99 10.63 12.62 9.14
C HIS A 99 10.60 12.90 10.66
N PRO A 100 11.41 12.22 11.48
CA PRO A 100 11.61 12.68 12.84
C PRO A 100 12.28 14.05 12.74
N LEU A 101 11.60 15.10 13.20
CA LEU A 101 12.25 16.38 13.49
C LEU A 101 13.31 16.08 14.57
N GLY A 102 14.57 15.88 14.21
CA GLY A 102 15.61 15.60 15.21
C GLY A 102 16.89 14.90 14.76
N ALA A 103 17.31 14.99 13.50
CA ALA A 103 18.66 14.59 13.10
C ALA A 103 19.27 15.63 12.16
N GLY A 104 19.47 16.85 12.68
CA GLY A 104 20.03 17.94 11.89
C GLY A 104 20.05 19.28 12.61
N ALA A 105 20.47 19.30 13.87
CA ALA A 105 20.81 20.55 14.58
C ALA A 105 21.83 20.27 15.69
N ALA A 106 23.04 19.92 15.27
CA ALA A 106 24.29 20.16 16.00
C ALA A 106 25.33 20.30 14.87
N GLY A 107 25.79 21.49 14.50
CA GLY A 107 26.53 22.42 15.35
C GLY A 107 28.02 22.11 15.18
N LEU A 108 28.78 23.12 14.72
CA LEU A 108 30.21 23.16 14.35
C LEU A 108 30.45 22.85 12.86
N GLN A 109 31.04 23.74 12.05
CA GLN A 109 32.10 24.74 12.31
C GLN A 109 31.70 26.18 11.94
#